data_AF-A0A8X6RBB4-F1
#
_entry.id   AF-A0A8X6RBB4-F1
#
_cell.length_a   1.000
_cell.length_b   1.000
_cell.length_c   1.000
_cell.angle_alpha   90.00
_cell.angle_beta   90.00
_cell.angle_gamma   90.00
#
_symmetry.space_group_name_H-M   'P 1'
#
loop_
_entity.id
_entity.type
_entity.pdbx_description
1 polymer ?
#
loop_
_entity_poly.entity_id
_entity_poly.type
_entity_poly.pdbx_seq_one_letter_code
_entity_poly.pdbx_strand_id
1 'polypeptide(L)'
;MAELRTPTKALITVYGIVCRKTFVSKRTLQMGVMYAVICFNEGAYARTEVLKALKINPGVNTCEGLRKIDYVRICEAEMAVQKASKEARTTKRQIQRKQDALERSMQDEYSAGNFRL
;
A
#
# COMPACT_ATOMS: atom_id res chain seq x y z
N MET A 1 7.97 11.60 -7.56
CA MET A 1 6.60 11.34 -8.02
C MET A 1 6.03 10.24 -7.15
N ALA A 2 5.30 10.59 -6.10
CA ALA A 2 4.67 9.61 -5.23
C ALA A 2 3.56 8.92 -6.04
N GLU A 3 3.73 7.65 -6.36
CA GLU A 3 2.63 6.84 -6.87
C GLU A 3 1.51 6.89 -5.83
N LEU A 4 0.41 7.54 -6.19
CA LEU A 4 -0.89 7.38 -5.55
C LEU A 4 -1.16 5.89 -5.47
N ARG A 5 -0.90 5.30 -4.29
CA ARG A 5 -1.17 3.89 -4.00
C ARG A 5 -2.63 3.65 -4.38
N THR A 6 -2.77 2.83 -5.40
CA THR A 6 -3.92 2.73 -6.29
C THR A 6 -5.29 2.72 -5.55
N PRO A 7 -6.31 3.41 -6.09
CA PRO A 7 -7.68 3.39 -5.54
C PRO A 7 -8.33 1.99 -5.59
N THR A 8 -7.63 0.99 -6.13
CA THR A 8 -8.10 -0.38 -6.32
C THR A 8 -8.47 -1.07 -5.01
N LYS A 9 -7.73 -0.91 -3.92
CA LYS A 9 -8.10 -1.57 -2.64
C LYS A 9 -9.36 -0.96 -2.00
N ALA A 10 -9.51 0.37 -2.08
CA ALA A 10 -10.71 1.06 -1.60
C ALA A 10 -11.94 0.74 -2.48
N LEU A 11 -11.77 0.74 -3.80
CA LEU A 11 -12.78 0.27 -4.76
C LEU A 11 -13.17 -1.18 -4.49
N ILE A 12 -12.22 -2.09 -4.32
CA ILE A 12 -12.50 -3.51 -4.01
C ILE A 12 -13.27 -3.64 -2.69
N THR A 13 -13.00 -2.78 -1.70
CA THR A 13 -13.71 -2.80 -0.42
C THR A 13 -15.17 -2.36 -0.60
N VAL A 14 -15.42 -1.25 -1.31
CA VAL A 14 -16.78 -0.80 -1.68
C VAL A 14 -17.50 -1.88 -2.52
N TYR A 15 -16.84 -2.41 -3.55
CA TYR A 15 -17.37 -3.44 -4.46
C TYR A 15 -17.52 -4.83 -3.81
N GLY A 16 -16.89 -5.08 -2.66
CA GLY A 16 -17.04 -6.31 -1.89
C GLY A 16 -18.25 -6.27 -0.96
N ILE A 17 -18.58 -5.08 -0.44
CA ILE A 17 -19.72 -4.87 0.48
C ILE A 17 -21.00 -4.61 -0.31
N VAL A 18 -20.91 -3.84 -1.40
CA VAL A 18 -22.04 -3.55 -2.28
C VAL A 18 -22.14 -4.68 -3.30
N CYS A 19 -23.28 -5.38 -3.32
CA CYS A 19 -23.51 -6.49 -4.24
C CYS A 19 -23.23 -6.11 -5.70
N ARG A 20 -22.22 -6.76 -6.30
CA ARG A 20 -21.76 -6.47 -7.68
C ARG A 20 -22.80 -6.72 -8.77
N LYS A 21 -23.80 -7.57 -8.50
CA LYS A 21 -24.76 -8.06 -9.50
C LYS A 21 -26.19 -7.57 -9.28
N THR A 22 -26.46 -6.88 -8.18
CA THR A 22 -27.81 -6.41 -7.86
C THR A 22 -27.82 -4.91 -7.74
N PHE A 23 -28.79 -4.28 -8.38
CA PHE A 23 -29.06 -2.87 -8.17
C PHE A 23 -29.47 -2.67 -6.71
N VAL A 24 -28.71 -1.85 -5.99
CA VAL A 24 -29.03 -1.46 -4.62
C VAL A 24 -29.60 -0.05 -4.60
N SER A 25 -30.42 0.24 -3.60
CA SER A 25 -30.96 1.58 -3.40
C SER A 25 -29.83 2.60 -3.12
N LYS A 26 -30.08 3.89 -3.43
CA LYS A 26 -29.15 4.99 -3.12
C LYS A 26 -28.68 4.98 -1.66
N ARG A 27 -29.58 4.70 -0.71
CA ARG A 27 -29.25 4.67 0.72
C ARG A 27 -28.24 3.56 1.05
N THR A 28 -28.41 2.38 0.47
CA THR A 28 -27.49 1.25 0.65
C THR A 28 -26.11 1.57 0.07
N LEU A 29 -26.06 2.23 -1.10
CA LEU A 29 -24.79 2.66 -1.70
C LEU A 29 -24.07 3.67 -0.81
N GLN A 30 -24.78 4.67 -0.28
CA GLN A 30 -24.22 5.64 0.66
C GLN A 30 -23.63 4.97 1.91
N MET A 31 -24.36 4.01 2.49
CA MET A 31 -23.86 3.22 3.62
C MET A 31 -22.59 2.43 3.27
N GLY A 32 -22.55 1.79 2.10
CA GLY A 32 -21.38 1.06 1.63
C GLY A 32 -20.14 1.95 1.45
N VAL A 33 -20.33 3.17 0.90
CA VAL A 33 -19.25 4.15 0.76
C VAL A 33 -18.75 4.62 2.12
N MET A 34 -19.65 5.03 3.03
CA MET A 34 -19.26 5.47 4.37
C MET A 34 -18.51 4.37 5.11
N TYR A 35 -18.97 3.13 5.01
CA TYR A 35 -18.32 1.98 5.61
C TYR A 35 -16.92 1.73 5.05
N ALA A 36 -16.73 1.84 3.74
CA ALA A 36 -15.43 1.68 3.11
C ALA A 36 -14.44 2.77 3.53
N VAL A 37 -14.91 4.03 3.64
CA VAL A 37 -14.10 5.16 4.13
C VAL A 37 -13.64 4.91 5.57
N ILE A 38 -14.55 4.49 6.45
CA ILE A 38 -14.21 4.15 7.84
C ILE A 38 -13.17 3.04 7.89
N CYS A 39 -13.35 1.96 7.12
CA CYS A 39 -12.40 0.84 7.10
C CYS A 39 -11.02 1.22 6.56
N PHE A 40 -10.98 2.14 5.60
CA PHE A 40 -9.73 2.61 5.03
C PHE A 40 -8.94 3.46 6.03
N ASN A 41 -9.62 4.38 6.72
CA ASN A 41 -8.97 5.31 7.65
C ASN A 41 -8.66 4.65 9.01
N GLU A 42 -9.65 4.05 9.64
CA GLU A 42 -9.57 3.57 11.03
C GLU A 42 -9.35 2.06 11.14
N GLY A 43 -9.56 1.32 10.05
CA GLY A 43 -9.47 -0.14 10.04
C GLY A 43 -10.79 -0.88 10.17
N ALA A 44 -10.70 -2.19 10.02
CA ALA A 44 -11.81 -3.11 10.11
C ALA A 44 -12.43 -3.12 11.52
N TYR A 45 -11.65 -2.88 12.57
CA TYR A 45 -12.16 -2.82 13.94
C TYR A 45 -13.15 -1.68 14.16
N ALA A 46 -13.02 -0.55 13.46
CA ALA A 46 -13.96 0.56 13.52
C ALA A 46 -15.40 0.20 13.09
N ARG A 47 -15.59 -0.95 12.42
CA ARG A 47 -16.92 -1.51 12.15
C ARG A 47 -17.70 -1.80 13.42
N THR A 48 -17.02 -2.06 14.54
CA THR A 48 -17.66 -2.28 15.84
C THR A 48 -18.41 -1.04 16.31
N GLU A 49 -17.89 0.16 16.06
CA GLU A 49 -18.55 1.42 16.40
C GLU A 49 -19.79 1.67 15.53
N VAL A 50 -19.72 1.32 14.25
CA VAL A 50 -20.89 1.37 13.35
C VAL A 50 -21.99 0.40 13.82
N LEU A 51 -21.61 -0.83 14.23
CA LEU A 51 -22.57 -1.79 14.77
C LEU A 51 -23.23 -1.28 16.05
N LYS A 52 -22.45 -0.71 16.98
CA LYS A 52 -22.97 -0.10 18.21
C LYS A 52 -23.92 1.07 17.91
N ALA A 53 -23.60 1.90 16.92
CA ALA A 53 -24.48 2.99 16.47
C ALA A 53 -25.83 2.47 15.93
N LEU A 54 -25.81 1.29 15.29
CA LEU A 54 -27.00 0.56 14.85
C LEU A 54 -27.68 -0.25 15.98
N LYS A 55 -27.26 -0.08 17.24
CA LYS A 55 -27.75 -0.81 18.41
C LYS A 55 -27.48 -2.33 18.35
N ILE A 56 -26.45 -2.74 17.60
CA ILE A 56 -25.95 -4.11 17.55
C ILE A 56 -24.66 -4.17 18.36
N ASN A 57 -24.65 -4.93 19.45
CA ASN A 57 -23.43 -5.13 20.23
C ASN A 57 -22.57 -6.23 19.59
N PRO A 58 -21.35 -5.91 19.11
CA PRO A 58 -20.46 -6.92 18.56
C PRO A 58 -19.96 -7.86 19.67
N GLY A 59 -20.04 -9.17 19.43
CA GLY A 59 -19.54 -10.19 20.35
C GLY A 59 -18.01 -10.31 20.31
N VAL A 60 -17.46 -11.06 21.25
CA VAL A 60 -15.99 -11.28 21.40
C VAL A 60 -15.37 -11.82 20.11
N ASN A 61 -15.99 -12.84 19.49
CA ASN A 61 -15.50 -13.43 18.25
C ASN A 61 -15.44 -12.42 17.10
N THR A 62 -16.40 -11.50 17.03
CA THR A 62 -16.44 -10.45 16.02
C THR A 62 -15.29 -9.46 16.25
N CYS A 63 -15.10 -9.01 17.50
CA CYS A 63 -14.02 -8.11 17.87
C CYS A 63 -12.65 -8.71 17.56
N GLU A 64 -12.41 -9.97 17.95
CA GLU A 64 -11.15 -10.66 17.71
C GLU A 64 -10.89 -10.92 16.22
N GLY A 65 -11.92 -11.31 15.47
CA GLY A 65 -11.82 -11.48 14.02
C GLY A 65 -11.42 -10.18 13.32
N LEU A 66 -12.04 -9.06 13.70
CA LEU A 66 -11.73 -7.74 13.12
C LEU A 66 -10.32 -7.26 13.49
N ARG A 67 -9.86 -7.49 14.73
CA ARG A 67 -8.48 -7.19 15.14
C ARG A 67 -7.45 -7.97 14.34
N LYS A 68 -7.70 -9.26 14.08
CA LYS A 68 -6.81 -10.09 13.25
C LYS A 68 -6.71 -9.58 11.82
N ILE A 69 -7.83 -9.13 11.23
CA ILE A 69 -7.82 -8.52 9.89
C ILE A 69 -6.96 -7.26 9.87
N ASP A 70 -7.12 -6.38 10.87
CA ASP A 70 -6.31 -5.18 10.97
C ASP A 70 -4.83 -5.46 11.20
N TYR A 71 -4.52 -6.47 12.03
CA TYR A 71 -3.15 -6.92 12.25
C TYR A 71 -2.48 -7.35 10.94
N VAL A 72 -3.12 -8.21 10.15
CA VAL A 72 -2.59 -8.64 8.84
C VAL A 72 -2.39 -7.44 7.92
N ARG A 73 -3.35 -6.52 7.86
CA ARG A 73 -3.26 -5.29 7.06
C ARG A 73 -2.04 -4.45 7.43
N ILE A 74 -1.78 -4.27 8.73
CA ILE A 74 -0.65 -3.48 9.23
C ILE A 74 0.66 -4.19 8.88
N CYS A 75 0.78 -5.49 9.15
CA CYS A 75 1.98 -6.27 8.81
C CYS A 75 2.30 -6.19 7.30
N GLU A 76 1.30 -6.37 6.43
CA GLU A 76 1.48 -6.22 4.98
C GLU A 76 1.94 -4.82 4.58
N ALA A 77 1.41 -3.78 5.24
CA ALA A 77 1.80 -2.40 4.99
C ALA A 77 3.26 -2.15 5.37
N GLU A 78 3.68 -2.61 6.55
CA GLU A 78 5.07 -2.51 7.03
C GLU A 78 6.03 -3.26 6.12
N MET A 79 5.70 -4.49 5.73
CA MET A 79 6.50 -5.28 4.77
C MET A 79 6.65 -4.56 3.43
N ALA A 80 5.59 -3.95 2.91
CA ALA A 80 5.64 -3.20 1.67
C ALA A 80 6.54 -1.96 1.79
N VAL A 81 6.49 -1.23 2.91
CA VAL A 81 7.36 -0.08 3.17
C VAL A 81 8.83 -0.50 3.25
N GLN A 82 9.12 -1.60 3.95
CA GLN A 82 10.47 -2.14 4.04
C GLN A 82 11.01 -2.58 2.66
N LYS A 83 10.17 -3.24 1.86
CA LYS A 83 10.52 -3.66 0.50
C LYS A 83 10.83 -2.46 -0.39
N ALA A 84 9.96 -1.46 -0.42
CA ALA A 84 10.17 -0.23 -1.18
C ALA A 84 11.46 0.50 -0.75
N SER A 85 11.72 0.56 0.56
CA SER A 85 12.95 1.15 1.10
C SER A 85 14.22 0.35 0.74
N LYS A 86 14.11 -0.98 0.67
CA LYS A 86 15.22 -1.84 0.21
C LYS A 86 15.48 -1.62 -1.28
N GLU A 87 14.44 -1.62 -2.11
CA GLU A 87 14.51 -1.40 -3.55
C GLU A 87 15.11 -0.04 -3.88
N ALA A 88 14.66 1.05 -3.22
CA ALA A 88 15.23 2.38 -3.39
C ALA A 88 16.73 2.42 -3.08
N ARG A 89 17.16 1.76 -1.98
CA ARG A 89 18.59 1.67 -1.61
C ARG A 89 19.39 0.86 -2.63
N THR A 90 18.88 -0.26 -3.11
CA THR A 90 19.58 -1.09 -4.10
C THR A 90 19.72 -0.35 -5.42
N THR A 91 18.67 0.33 -5.88
CA THR A 91 18.70 1.13 -7.11
C THR A 91 19.72 2.25 -7.00
N LYS A 92 19.76 2.99 -5.88
CA LYS A 92 20.76 4.04 -5.66
C LYS A 92 22.20 3.48 -5.72
N ARG A 93 22.45 2.33 -5.09
CA ARG A 93 23.77 1.67 -5.13
C ARG A 93 24.15 1.19 -6.53
N GLN A 94 23.19 0.68 -7.30
CA GLN A 94 23.45 0.24 -8.67
C GLN A 94 23.80 1.41 -9.58
N ILE A 95 23.13 2.56 -9.42
CA ILE A 95 23.44 3.78 -10.18
C ILE A 95 24.87 4.26 -9.86
N GLN A 96 25.23 4.35 -8.58
CA GLN A 96 26.58 4.74 -8.16
C GLN A 96 27.65 3.81 -8.74
N ARG A 97 27.47 2.49 -8.63
CA ARG A 97 28.43 1.52 -9.21
C ARG A 97 28.62 1.68 -10.72
N LYS A 98 27.56 2.05 -11.46
CA LYS A 98 27.66 2.31 -12.90
C LYS A 98 28.40 3.61 -13.18
N GLN A 99 28.20 4.64 -12.37
CA GLN A 99 28.94 5.91 -12.47
C GLN A 99 30.43 5.69 -12.17
N ASP A 100 30.77 5.04 -11.06
CA ASP A 100 32.16 4.74 -10.71
C ASP A 100 32.87 3.89 -11.79
N ALA A 101 32.15 2.94 -12.40
CA ALA A 101 32.69 2.12 -13.48
C ALA A 101 32.91 2.93 -14.77
N LEU A 102 32.01 3.85 -15.08
CA LEU A 102 32.16 4.76 -16.21
C LEU A 102 33.35 5.71 -15.99
N GLU A 103 33.44 6.32 -14.81
CA GLU A 103 34.55 7.21 -14.43
C GLU A 103 35.90 6.49 -14.54
N ARG A 104 36.02 5.26 -14.01
CA ARG A 104 37.24 4.45 -14.18
C ARG A 104 37.56 4.17 -15.64
N SER A 105 36.56 3.80 -16.45
CA SER A 105 36.80 3.53 -17.87
C SER A 105 37.29 4.77 -18.65
N MET A 106 36.79 5.97 -18.31
CA MET A 106 37.25 7.22 -18.91
C MET A 106 38.65 7.61 -18.42
N GLN A 107 39.00 7.24 -17.19
CA GLN A 107 40.31 7.53 -16.60
C GLN A 107 41.40 6.60 -17.15
N ASP A 108 41.06 5.35 -17.46
CA ASP A 108 41.95 4.43 -18.17
C ASP A 108 42.19 4.86 -19.63
N GLU A 109 41.21 5.54 -20.27
CA GLU A 109 41.36 6.12 -21.60
C GLU A 109 42.26 7.37 -21.61
N TYR A 110 42.28 8.14 -20.52
CA TYR A 110 43.16 9.30 -20.31
C TYR A 110 44.41 8.95 -19.47
N SER A 111 45.18 7.96 -19.92
CA SER A 111 46.48 7.63 -19.32
C SER A 111 47.60 8.53 -19.88
N ALA A 112 48.37 9.15 -18.99
CA ALA A 112 49.56 9.93 -19.35
C ALA A 112 50.60 9.02 -20.02
N GLY A 113 50.61 9.02 -21.36
CA GLY A 113 51.47 8.17 -22.18
C GLY A 113 50.83 7.65 -23.48
N ASN A 114 49.51 7.79 -23.66
CA ASN A 114 48.82 7.36 -24.89
C ASN A 114 48.92 8.39 -26.03
N PHE A 115 50.15 8.71 -26.47
CA PHE A 115 50.38 9.29 -27.80
C PHE A 115 50.82 8.16 -28.73
N ARG A 116 49.94 7.74 -29.65
CA ARG A 116 50.32 6.88 -30.77
C ARG A 116 50.86 7.78 -31.88
N LEU A 117 52.14 7.58 -32.23
CA LEU A 117 52.75 8.06 -33.49
C LEU A 117 52.11 7.40 -34.70
#